data_AF-A0AAV6VZ32-F1
#
_entry.id   AF-A0AAV6VZ32-F1
#
_cell.length_a   1.000
_cell.length_b   1.000
_cell.length_c   1.000
_cell.angle_alpha   90.00
_cell.angle_beta   90.00
_cell.angle_gamma   90.00
#
_symmetry.space_group_name_H-M   'P 1'
#
loop_
_entity.id
_entity.type
_entity.pdbx_description
1 polymer ?
#
loop_
_entity_poly.entity_id
_entity_poly.type
_entity_poly.pdbx_seq_one_letter_code
_entity_poly.pdbx_strand_id
1 'polypeptide(L)'
;MEEFVSCALPNIGSEKVEELAKKLEEIGVLSFEDLKYVEEKDITDVLPPIQLKFFLDQFEDNASVTNECIKFDEKPDKEWAKYFKVPFDSFPKEIQEAAEKGQQPSKMIINDMVRTVVTHICNVDDTPGRKNLRITSSKIIDKFLNVFQDRFGDQIIGDGLTTLMKKLELLG
;
A
#
# COMPACT_ATOMS: atom_id res chain seq x y z
N MET A 1 17.36 -5.21 20.01
CA MET A 1 16.06 -4.50 20.17
C MET A 1 15.76 -3.53 19.02
N GLU A 2 16.77 -2.84 18.49
CA GLU A 2 16.65 -1.86 17.40
C GLU A 2 16.01 -2.39 16.10
N GLU A 3 16.32 -3.62 15.69
CA GLU A 3 15.71 -4.24 14.51
C GLU A 3 14.18 -4.37 14.63
N PHE A 4 13.68 -4.68 15.84
CA PHE A 4 12.25 -4.81 16.10
C PHE A 4 11.54 -3.46 16.05
N VAL A 5 12.17 -2.43 16.60
CA VAL A 5 11.66 -1.06 16.53
C VAL A 5 11.64 -0.56 15.08
N SER A 6 12.67 -0.89 14.31
CA SER A 6 12.72 -0.56 12.88
C SER A 6 11.68 -1.32 12.05
N CYS A 7 11.29 -2.53 12.46
CA CYS A 7 10.22 -3.29 11.81
C CYS A 7 8.82 -2.75 12.14
N ALA A 8 8.55 -2.43 13.41
CA ALA A 8 7.24 -1.93 13.83
C ALA A 8 6.99 -0.46 13.43
N LEU A 9 8.06 0.35 13.32
CA LEU A 9 7.98 1.76 12.94
C LEU A 9 8.98 2.08 11.81
N PRO A 10 8.71 1.62 10.56
CA PRO A 10 9.63 1.80 9.42
C PRO A 10 9.77 3.25 8.94
N ASN A 11 9.08 4.21 9.57
CA ASN A 11 9.05 5.61 9.17
C ASN A 11 9.51 6.56 10.30
N ILE A 12 10.16 6.03 11.33
CA ILE A 12 10.78 6.83 12.39
C ILE A 12 12.29 6.92 12.14
N GLY A 13 12.88 8.12 12.34
CA GLY A 13 14.30 8.35 12.07
C GLY A 13 15.20 7.47 12.94
N SER A 14 16.33 7.02 12.40
CA SER A 14 17.30 6.11 13.05
C SER A 14 17.70 6.54 14.47
N GLU A 15 17.79 7.85 14.73
CA GLU A 15 18.11 8.41 16.05
C GLU A 15 17.03 8.07 17.11
N LYS A 16 15.75 8.13 16.73
CA LYS A 16 14.62 7.79 17.60
C LYS A 16 14.44 6.29 17.79
N VAL A 17 14.87 5.49 16.81
CA VAL A 17 14.88 4.02 16.91
C VAL A 17 15.83 3.56 18.01
N GLU A 18 17.05 4.11 18.04
CA GLU A 18 18.06 3.79 19.04
C GLU A 18 17.63 4.28 20.44
N GLU A 19 17.05 5.47 20.53
CA GLU A 19 16.52 6.02 21.78
C GLU A 19 15.38 5.17 22.34
N LEU A 20 14.45 4.72 21.49
CA LEU A 20 13.37 3.83 21.89
C LEU A 20 13.88 2.45 22.30
N ALA A 21 14.83 1.88 21.57
CA ALA A 21 15.39 0.58 21.87
C ALA A 21 16.08 0.56 23.25
N LYS A 22 16.87 1.60 23.56
CA LYS A 22 17.48 1.75 24.89
C LYS A 22 16.42 1.92 25.97
N LYS A 23 15.37 2.69 25.70
CA LYS A 23 14.29 2.90 26.68
C LYS A 23 13.54 1.61 26.99
N LEU A 24 13.26 0.81 25.98
CA LEU A 24 12.63 -0.51 26.13
C LEU A 24 13.52 -1.47 26.95
N GLU A 25 14.83 -1.48 26.70
CA GLU A 25 15.79 -2.26 27.49
C GLU A 25 15.86 -1.77 28.95
N GLU A 26 15.79 -0.46 29.20
CA GLU A 26 15.74 0.13 30.55
C GLU A 26 14.49 -0.27 31.34
N ILE A 27 13.35 -0.42 30.65
CA ILE A 27 12.07 -0.86 31.23
C ILE A 27 12.10 -2.38 31.54
N GLY A 28 13.12 -3.10 31.03
CA GLY A 28 13.29 -4.53 31.23
C GLY A 28 12.63 -5.39 30.15
N VAL A 29 12.26 -4.78 29.01
CA VAL A 29 11.82 -5.52 27.83
C VAL A 29 13.05 -6.16 27.22
N LEU A 30 13.11 -7.49 27.20
CA LEU A 30 14.21 -8.24 26.59
C LEU A 30 13.74 -9.02 25.36
N SER A 31 12.43 -9.26 25.25
CA SER A 31 11.82 -10.08 24.21
C SER A 31 10.47 -9.54 23.77
N PHE A 32 9.99 -10.05 22.62
CA PHE A 32 8.68 -9.71 22.04
C PHE A 32 7.52 -9.93 23.02
N GLU A 33 7.61 -10.95 23.88
CA GLU A 33 6.56 -11.29 24.84
C GLU A 33 6.46 -10.29 25.99
N ASP A 34 7.52 -9.52 26.25
CA ASP A 34 7.57 -8.53 27.31
C ASP A 34 6.87 -7.22 26.89
N LEU A 35 6.73 -6.98 25.57
CA LEU A 35 6.08 -5.80 25.01
C LEU A 35 4.60 -5.67 25.39
N LYS A 36 3.93 -6.79 25.71
CA LYS A 36 2.53 -6.78 26.18
C LYS A 36 2.35 -6.19 27.58
N TYR A 37 3.44 -6.01 28.32
CA TYR A 37 3.44 -5.41 29.67
C TYR A 37 3.83 -3.94 29.65
N VAL A 38 4.18 -3.41 28.49
CA VAL A 38 4.61 -2.03 28.35
C VAL A 38 3.40 -1.12 28.23
N GLU A 39 3.27 -0.15 29.12
CA GLU A 39 2.14 0.78 29.10
C GLU A 39 2.49 2.05 28.31
N GLU A 40 1.44 2.78 27.90
CA GLU A 40 1.62 4.03 27.17
C GLU A 40 2.55 5.01 27.91
N LYS A 41 2.44 5.02 29.24
CA LYS A 41 3.16 5.92 30.15
C LYS A 41 4.67 5.71 30.15
N ASP A 42 5.13 4.53 29.75
CA ASP A 42 6.55 4.17 29.83
C ASP A 42 7.33 4.67 28.60
N ILE A 43 6.63 5.00 27.50
CA ILE A 43 7.23 5.36 26.20
C ILE A 43 6.80 6.76 25.71
N THR A 44 5.85 7.43 26.36
CA THR A 44 5.37 8.77 25.92
C THR A 44 6.48 9.82 25.80
N ASP A 45 7.60 9.63 26.49
CA ASP A 45 8.75 10.54 26.49
C ASP A 45 9.57 10.48 25.18
N VAL A 46 9.56 9.32 24.51
CA VAL A 46 10.34 9.07 23.28
C VAL A 46 9.45 9.11 22.04
N LEU A 47 8.19 8.70 22.19
CA LEU A 47 7.27 8.50 21.08
C LEU A 47 5.92 9.16 21.37
N PRO A 48 5.33 9.89 20.39
CA PRO A 48 4.01 10.45 20.54
C PRO A 48 2.98 9.34 20.87
N PRO A 49 1.98 9.61 21.73
CA PRO A 49 1.00 8.60 22.16
C PRO A 49 0.33 7.85 21.00
N ILE A 50 0.12 8.52 19.86
CA ILE A 50 -0.48 7.93 18.67
C ILE A 50 0.43 6.90 17.99
N GLN A 51 1.74 7.16 17.93
CA GLN A 51 2.70 6.23 17.36
C GLN A 51 2.99 5.06 18.30
N LEU A 52 2.93 5.30 19.61
CA LEU A 52 3.01 4.26 20.63
C LEU A 52 1.82 3.31 20.57
N LYS A 53 0.61 3.84 20.39
CA LYS A 53 -0.58 3.01 20.14
C LYS A 53 -0.39 2.14 18.91
N PHE A 54 0.09 2.72 17.80
CA PHE A 54 0.39 1.95 16.60
C PHE A 54 1.48 0.87 16.82
N PHE A 55 2.48 1.18 17.64
CA PHE A 55 3.54 0.26 18.01
C PHE A 55 3.01 -0.90 18.88
N LEU A 56 2.19 -0.63 19.90
CA LEU A 56 1.60 -1.67 20.77
C LEU A 56 0.54 -2.50 20.03
N ASP A 57 -0.23 -1.88 19.14
CA ASP A 57 -1.24 -2.53 18.29
C ASP A 57 -0.61 -3.59 17.36
N GLN A 58 0.63 -3.36 16.89
CA GLN A 58 1.40 -4.38 16.15
C GLN A 58 1.67 -5.66 16.97
N PHE A 59 1.59 -5.59 18.29
CA PHE A 59 1.94 -6.69 19.20
C PHE A 59 0.73 -7.29 19.94
N GLU A 60 -0.37 -6.53 20.10
CA GLU A 60 -1.62 -7.00 20.70
C GLU A 60 -2.41 -7.99 19.82
N ASP A 61 -2.15 -8.01 18.51
CA ASP A 61 -2.86 -8.81 17.51
C ASP A 61 -2.66 -10.35 17.61
N ASN A 62 -1.94 -10.86 18.61
CA ASN A 62 -1.88 -12.30 18.90
C ASN A 62 -2.98 -12.79 19.86
N ALA A 63 -3.88 -11.94 20.37
CA ALA A 63 -4.86 -12.36 21.38
C ALA A 63 -6.34 -12.30 20.97
N SER A 64 -6.84 -11.34 20.18
CA SER A 64 -8.26 -11.34 19.73
C SER A 64 -8.56 -10.33 18.62
N VAL A 65 -8.99 -10.86 17.48
CA VAL A 65 -9.52 -10.16 16.29
C VAL A 65 -10.66 -9.19 16.64
N THR A 66 -10.62 -7.93 16.13
CA THR A 66 -11.62 -7.35 15.17
C THR A 66 -11.34 -5.87 14.82
N ASN A 67 -11.17 -5.60 13.50
CA ASN A 67 -11.51 -4.40 12.68
C ASN A 67 -11.10 -3.00 13.21
N GLU A 68 -10.28 -2.16 12.55
CA GLU A 68 -9.90 -1.95 11.15
C GLU A 68 -8.44 -1.45 11.08
N CYS A 69 -7.83 -1.51 9.88
CA CYS A 69 -6.50 -1.03 9.45
C CYS A 69 -5.29 -1.53 10.29
N ILE A 70 -4.42 -2.43 9.83
CA ILE A 70 -3.69 -2.47 8.55
C ILE A 70 -3.28 -3.93 8.29
N LYS A 71 -3.78 -4.58 7.23
CA LYS A 71 -3.22 -5.86 6.78
C LYS A 71 -2.06 -5.63 5.82
N PHE A 72 -0.84 -5.70 6.32
CA PHE A 72 0.30 -6.11 5.49
C PHE A 72 0.26 -7.64 5.39
N ASP A 73 -0.56 -8.13 4.45
CA ASP A 73 -0.49 -9.52 4.00
C ASP A 73 0.81 -9.70 3.20
N GLU A 74 1.91 -10.07 3.85
CA GLU A 74 3.03 -10.71 3.16
C GLU A 74 2.65 -12.16 2.82
N LYS A 75 1.79 -12.32 1.81
CA LYS A 75 1.70 -13.59 1.08
C LYS A 75 3.05 -13.83 0.39
N PRO A 76 3.53 -15.10 0.33
CA PRO A 76 4.73 -15.43 -0.41
C PRO A 76 4.61 -14.87 -1.83
N ASP A 77 5.63 -14.08 -2.17
CA ASP A 77 5.72 -13.15 -3.28
C ASP A 77 5.50 -13.88 -4.63
N LYS A 78 4.24 -14.17 -4.96
CA LYS A 78 3.85 -14.69 -6.28
C LYS A 78 3.95 -13.51 -7.22
N GLU A 79 5.13 -13.28 -7.78
CA GLU A 79 5.41 -12.19 -8.74
C GLU A 79 4.75 -12.43 -10.11
N TRP A 80 3.51 -12.94 -10.14
CA TRP A 80 2.77 -13.22 -11.36
C TRP A 80 2.58 -11.95 -12.20
N ALA A 81 2.53 -10.77 -11.56
CA ALA A 81 2.38 -9.50 -12.27
C ALA A 81 3.55 -9.18 -13.21
N LYS A 82 4.75 -9.75 -12.98
CA LYS A 82 5.88 -9.60 -13.93
C LYS A 82 5.53 -10.24 -15.28
N TYR A 83 4.92 -11.43 -15.25
CA TYR A 83 4.55 -12.21 -16.43
C TYR A 83 3.14 -11.91 -16.94
N PHE A 84 2.31 -11.25 -16.13
CA PHE A 84 0.97 -10.86 -16.50
C PHE A 84 0.96 -9.96 -17.74
N LYS A 85 0.17 -10.37 -18.72
CA LYS A 85 -0.12 -9.58 -19.92
C LYS A 85 -1.42 -8.84 -19.68
N VAL A 86 -1.34 -7.52 -19.55
CA VAL A 86 -2.52 -6.67 -19.43
C VAL A 86 -3.35 -6.81 -20.71
N PRO A 87 -4.65 -7.10 -20.62
CA PRO A 87 -5.53 -7.33 -21.78
C PRO A 87 -5.92 -6.01 -22.44
N PHE A 88 -4.94 -5.30 -23.02
CA PHE A 88 -5.17 -4.00 -23.65
C PHE A 88 -6.16 -4.05 -24.82
N ASP A 89 -6.28 -5.20 -25.47
CA ASP A 89 -7.22 -5.42 -26.58
C ASP A 89 -8.68 -5.51 -26.10
N SER A 90 -8.90 -5.79 -24.81
CA SER A 90 -10.21 -5.83 -24.18
C SER A 90 -10.60 -4.48 -23.56
N PHE A 91 -9.76 -3.45 -23.69
CA PHE A 91 -10.08 -2.14 -23.14
C PHE A 91 -11.15 -1.43 -23.99
N PRO A 92 -11.96 -0.55 -23.39
CA PRO A 92 -12.86 0.32 -24.13
C PRO A 92 -12.08 1.12 -25.18
N LYS A 93 -12.58 1.15 -26.41
CA LYS A 93 -11.93 1.85 -27.54
C LYS A 93 -11.77 3.34 -27.25
N GLU A 94 -12.69 3.88 -26.46
CA GLU A 94 -12.71 5.26 -25.98
C GLU A 94 -11.46 5.63 -25.18
N ILE A 95 -10.82 4.68 -24.48
CA ILE A 95 -9.53 4.93 -23.80
C ILE A 95 -8.41 5.08 -24.81
N GLN A 96 -8.39 4.24 -25.85
CA GLN A 96 -7.39 4.31 -26.90
C GLN A 96 -7.52 5.61 -27.69
N GLU A 97 -8.74 5.98 -28.06
CA GLU A 97 -9.01 7.26 -28.73
C GLU A 97 -8.66 8.47 -27.84
N ALA A 98 -8.98 8.41 -26.55
CA ALA A 98 -8.63 9.47 -25.60
C ALA A 98 -7.11 9.61 -25.47
N ALA A 99 -6.37 8.49 -25.47
CA ALA A 99 -4.92 8.49 -25.47
C ALA A 99 -4.33 9.09 -26.77
N GLU A 100 -4.88 8.76 -27.94
CA GLU A 100 -4.44 9.34 -29.21
C GLU A 100 -4.71 10.85 -29.30
N LYS A 101 -5.88 11.28 -28.81
CA LYS A 101 -6.31 12.69 -28.83
C LYS A 101 -5.73 13.50 -27.67
N GLY A 102 -5.02 12.87 -26.73
CA GLY A 102 -4.50 13.52 -25.51
C GLY A 102 -5.59 14.06 -24.59
N GLN A 103 -6.79 13.48 -24.65
CA GLN A 103 -7.96 13.86 -23.88
C GLN A 103 -8.12 12.98 -22.65
N GLN A 104 -8.74 13.53 -21.61
CA GLN A 104 -9.06 12.76 -20.40
C GLN A 104 -10.39 12.02 -20.59
N PRO A 105 -10.40 10.67 -20.55
CA PRO A 105 -11.64 9.91 -20.69
C PRO A 105 -12.54 10.09 -19.47
N SER A 106 -13.83 9.86 -19.67
CA SER A 106 -14.83 9.91 -18.59
C SER A 106 -14.53 8.88 -17.50
N LYS A 107 -14.87 9.22 -16.25
CA LYS A 107 -14.75 8.32 -15.09
C LYS A 107 -15.43 6.97 -15.31
N MET A 108 -16.53 6.94 -16.08
CA MET A 108 -17.25 5.70 -16.40
C MET A 108 -16.37 4.75 -17.24
N ILE A 109 -15.74 5.28 -18.28
CA ILE A 109 -14.84 4.55 -19.17
C ILE A 109 -13.61 4.03 -18.40
N ILE A 110 -13.05 4.88 -17.53
CA ILE A 110 -11.94 4.47 -16.65
C ILE A 110 -12.38 3.30 -15.76
N ASN A 111 -13.54 3.39 -15.11
CA ASN A 111 -14.01 2.32 -14.22
C ASN A 111 -14.29 1.02 -15.00
N ASP A 112 -14.77 1.10 -16.23
CA ASP A 112 -15.01 -0.08 -17.07
C ASP A 112 -13.71 -0.81 -17.39
N MET A 113 -12.67 -0.07 -17.83
CA MET A 113 -11.34 -0.62 -18.03
C MET A 113 -10.73 -1.20 -16.75
N VAL A 114 -10.88 -0.51 -15.62
CA VAL A 114 -10.39 -1.02 -14.33
C VAL A 114 -11.08 -2.35 -14.00
N ARG A 115 -12.39 -2.47 -14.20
CA ARG A 115 -13.11 -3.74 -13.99
C ARG A 115 -12.59 -4.83 -14.91
N THR A 116 -12.38 -4.56 -16.19
CA THR A 116 -11.79 -5.53 -17.12
C THR A 116 -10.44 -6.03 -16.60
N VAL A 117 -9.56 -5.13 -16.15
CA VAL A 117 -8.25 -5.49 -15.60
C VAL A 117 -8.42 -6.33 -14.34
N VAL A 118 -9.25 -5.92 -13.39
CA VAL A 118 -9.51 -6.66 -12.15
C VAL A 118 -10.00 -8.06 -12.44
N THR A 119 -10.96 -8.25 -13.35
CA THR A 119 -11.44 -9.58 -13.73
C THR A 119 -10.31 -10.49 -14.21
N HIS A 120 -9.36 -9.96 -14.98
CA HIS A 120 -8.21 -10.75 -15.43
C HIS A 120 -7.19 -11.00 -14.33
N ILE A 121 -7.04 -10.07 -13.38
CA ILE A 121 -6.20 -10.26 -12.20
C ILE A 121 -6.79 -11.36 -11.31
N CYS A 122 -8.08 -11.32 -11.01
CA CYS A 122 -8.76 -12.32 -10.18
C CYS A 122 -8.68 -13.73 -10.80
N ASN A 123 -8.68 -13.85 -12.13
CA ASN A 123 -8.44 -15.14 -12.79
C ASN A 123 -7.04 -15.74 -12.51
N VAL A 124 -6.07 -14.92 -12.10
CA VAL A 124 -4.70 -15.33 -11.76
C VAL A 124 -4.51 -15.45 -10.25
N ASP A 125 -5.03 -14.48 -9.50
CA ASP A 125 -4.96 -14.39 -8.05
C ASP A 125 -6.20 -13.65 -7.54
N ASP A 126 -7.04 -14.36 -6.78
CA ASP A 126 -8.25 -13.82 -6.16
C ASP A 126 -7.95 -12.70 -5.14
N THR A 127 -6.69 -12.59 -4.68
CA THR A 127 -6.25 -11.63 -3.65
C THR A 127 -4.92 -10.99 -4.06
N PRO A 128 -4.91 -10.14 -5.09
CA PRO A 128 -3.68 -9.58 -5.62
C PRO A 128 -3.03 -8.63 -4.60
N GLY A 129 -1.82 -8.98 -4.15
CA GLY A 129 -1.05 -8.12 -3.26
C GLY A 129 -0.66 -6.78 -3.90
N ARG A 130 -0.42 -5.75 -3.06
CA ARG A 130 -0.08 -4.38 -3.51
C ARG A 130 1.07 -4.31 -4.50
N LYS A 131 2.11 -5.13 -4.32
CA LYS A 131 3.27 -5.18 -5.23
C LYS A 131 2.85 -5.58 -6.65
N ASN A 132 1.99 -6.58 -6.77
CA ASN A 132 1.48 -7.06 -8.05
C ASN A 132 0.54 -6.04 -8.71
N LEU A 133 -0.31 -5.38 -7.90
CA LEU A 133 -1.15 -4.28 -8.37
C LEU A 133 -0.31 -3.12 -8.90
N ARG A 134 0.74 -2.73 -8.17
CA ARG A 134 1.66 -1.66 -8.60
C ARG A 134 2.34 -1.97 -9.93
N ILE A 135 2.87 -3.19 -10.09
CA ILE A 135 3.49 -3.62 -11.35
C ILE A 135 2.48 -3.57 -12.49
N THR A 136 1.25 -4.03 -12.25
CA THR A 136 0.19 -4.04 -13.24
C THR A 136 -0.27 -2.62 -13.62
N SER A 137 -0.44 -1.74 -12.63
CA SER A 137 -0.75 -0.32 -12.84
C SER A 137 0.37 0.39 -13.62
N SER A 138 1.62 0.11 -13.29
CA SER A 138 2.78 0.69 -14.01
C SER A 138 2.71 0.33 -15.50
N LYS A 139 2.48 -0.94 -15.83
CA LYS A 139 2.34 -1.39 -17.23
C LYS A 139 1.21 -0.66 -17.99
N ILE A 140 0.11 -0.34 -17.30
CA ILE A 140 -1.01 0.39 -17.90
C ILE A 140 -0.63 1.84 -18.16
N ILE A 141 0.03 2.48 -17.19
CA ILE A 141 0.45 3.88 -17.28
C ILE A 141 1.54 4.06 -18.33
N ASP A 142 2.48 3.13 -18.45
CA ASP A 142 3.50 3.17 -19.50
C ASP A 142 2.87 3.22 -20.90
N LYS A 143 1.69 2.60 -21.09
CA LYS A 143 0.97 2.61 -22.37
C LYS A 143 0.06 3.83 -22.55
N PHE A 144 -0.50 4.36 -21.45
CA PHE A 144 -1.55 5.37 -21.47
C PHE A 144 -1.25 6.53 -20.51
N LEU A 145 0.00 6.97 -20.47
CA LEU A 145 0.50 7.93 -19.48
C LEU A 145 -0.36 9.21 -19.45
N ASN A 146 -0.72 9.72 -20.62
CA ASN A 146 -1.51 10.93 -20.79
C ASN A 146 -2.98 10.80 -20.33
N VAL A 147 -3.54 9.59 -20.32
CA VAL A 147 -4.91 9.32 -19.87
C VAL A 147 -5.00 9.31 -18.35
N PHE A 148 -3.98 8.78 -17.69
CA PHE A 148 -3.98 8.55 -16.25
C PHE A 148 -3.33 9.68 -15.45
N GLN A 149 -2.56 10.55 -16.09
CA GLN A 149 -1.98 11.72 -15.43
C GLN A 149 -3.02 12.57 -14.69
N ASP A 150 -2.72 12.86 -13.45
CA ASP A 150 -3.50 13.80 -12.64
C ASP A 150 -3.17 15.22 -13.11
N ARG A 151 -4.09 15.85 -13.84
CA ARG A 151 -3.94 17.23 -14.34
C ARG A 151 -4.79 18.21 -13.54
N PHE A 152 -4.23 19.38 -13.30
CA PHE A 152 -4.95 20.54 -12.76
C PHE A 152 -4.68 21.75 -13.65
N GLY A 153 -5.68 22.10 -14.46
CA GLY A 153 -5.48 23.03 -15.58
C GLY A 153 -4.45 22.46 -16.56
N ASP A 154 -3.44 23.26 -16.90
CA ASP A 154 -2.34 22.87 -17.80
C ASP A 154 -1.17 22.17 -17.08
N GLN A 155 -1.25 22.02 -15.75
CA GLN A 155 -0.17 21.44 -14.96
C GLN A 155 -0.41 19.96 -14.65
N ILE A 156 0.62 19.13 -14.83
CA ILE A 156 0.63 17.73 -14.42
C ILE A 156 1.05 17.66 -12.94
N ILE A 157 0.16 17.18 -12.08
CA ILE A 157 0.38 17.01 -10.63
C ILE A 157 0.93 15.62 -10.31
N GLY A 158 0.53 14.61 -11.09
CA GLY A 158 0.91 13.22 -10.82
C GLY A 158 0.84 12.33 -12.06
N ASP A 159 1.51 11.19 -12.00
CA ASP A 159 1.55 10.16 -13.04
C ASP A 159 0.29 9.29 -13.08
N GLY A 160 -0.61 9.43 -12.11
CA GLY A 160 -1.83 8.64 -11.99
C GLY A 160 -1.63 7.25 -11.38
N LEU A 161 -0.39 6.87 -11.01
CA LEU A 161 -0.08 5.51 -10.54
C LEU A 161 -0.80 5.16 -9.26
N THR A 162 -0.72 6.06 -8.29
CA THR A 162 -1.40 5.88 -6.99
C THR A 162 -2.92 5.83 -7.18
N THR A 163 -3.47 6.67 -8.06
CA THR A 163 -4.90 6.73 -8.36
C THR A 163 -5.40 5.45 -9.03
N LEU A 164 -4.67 4.93 -10.01
CA LEU A 164 -5.00 3.68 -10.70
C LEU A 164 -4.85 2.47 -9.78
N MET A 165 -3.78 2.43 -8.98
CA MET A 165 -3.55 1.36 -8.01
C MET A 165 -4.70 1.28 -6.99
N LYS A 166 -5.10 2.40 -6.41
CA LYS A 166 -6.26 2.46 -5.50
C LYS A 166 -7.56 2.00 -6.16
N LYS A 167 -7.76 2.31 -7.45
CA LYS A 167 -8.94 1.85 -8.20
C LYS A 167 -8.94 0.33 -8.40
N LEU A 168 -7.79 -0.29 -8.59
CA LEU A 168 -7.67 -1.75 -8.66
C LEU A 168 -7.90 -2.39 -7.29
N GLU A 169 -7.40 -1.79 -6.20
CA GLU A 169 -7.63 -2.25 -4.83
C GLU A 169 -9.10 -2.18 -4.40
N LEU A 170 -9.84 -1.14 -4.82
CA LEU A 170 -11.23 -0.93 -4.40
C LEU A 170 -12.25 -1.79 -5.17
N LEU A 171 -11.85 -2.42 -6.28
CA LEU A 171 -12.75 -3.15 -7.18
C LEU A 171 -12.45 -4.65 -7.28
N GLY A 172 -11.34 -5.13 -6.71
CA GLY A 172 -11.03 -6.54 -6.51
C GLY A 172 -11.42 -6.99 -5.11
#